data_AF-A0A841GIS2-F1
#
_entry.id   AF-A0A841GIS2-F1
#
_cell.length_a   1.000
_cell.length_b   1.000
_cell.length_c   1.000
_cell.angle_alpha   90.00
_cell.angle_beta   90.00
_cell.angle_gamma   90.00
#
_symmetry.space_group_name_H-M   'P 1'
#
loop_
_entity.id
_entity.type
_entity.pdbx_description
1 polymer ?
#
loop_
_entity_poly.entity_id
_entity_poly.type
_entity_poly.pdbx_seq_one_letter_code
_entity_poly.pdbx_strand_id
1 'polypeptide(L)'
;MPSYAQITILGHVGSIVSNYTKTGKKITNFTVAVNRKRGNNEETDWFNVKTTMEWVDKGIEKGDLVMVIGEPQSRLYNGKTYWDIWANTIKQLTKKQKEEELVDAPPF
;
A
#
# COMPACT_ATOMS: atom_id res chain seq x y z
N MET A 1 14.89 21.94 15.95
CA MET A 1 13.81 22.47 15.08
C MET A 1 12.76 21.38 14.94
N PRO A 2 11.47 21.67 15.13
CA PRO A 2 10.40 20.73 14.79
C PRO A 2 10.27 20.63 13.26
N SER A 3 10.05 19.42 12.74
CA SER A 3 9.82 19.16 11.31
C SER A 3 8.72 18.10 11.16
N TYR A 4 7.91 18.23 10.11
CA TYR A 4 6.84 17.29 9.80
C TYR A 4 6.73 17.10 8.29
N ALA A 5 6.62 15.85 7.85
CA ALA A 5 6.37 15.49 6.46
C ALA A 5 5.40 14.32 6.44
N GLN A 6 4.35 14.41 5.63
CA GLN A 6 3.37 13.34 5.44
C GLN A 6 3.01 13.21 3.98
N ILE A 7 2.84 11.97 3.53
CA ILE A 7 2.32 11.63 2.23
C ILE A 7 1.13 10.68 2.40
N THR A 8 0.11 10.87 1.55
CA THR A 8 -1.04 9.96 1.44
C THR A 8 -1.08 9.44 0.01
N ILE A 9 -1.10 8.12 -0.16
CA ILE A 9 -1.24 7.47 -1.45
C ILE A 9 -2.41 6.50 -1.44
N LEU A 10 -3.00 6.29 -2.62
CA LEU A 10 -4.07 5.35 -2.88
C LEU A 10 -3.74 4.60 -4.16
N GLY A 11 -3.70 3.27 -4.10
CA GLY A 11 -3.29 2.47 -5.25
C GLY A 11 -3.34 0.97 -5.01
N HIS A 12 -2.84 0.22 -5.98
CA HIS A 12 -2.87 -1.24 -5.95
C HIS A 12 -1.55 -1.83 -5.47
N VAL A 13 -1.62 -2.85 -4.62
CA VAL A 13 -0.43 -3.56 -4.15
C VAL A 13 0.20 -4.37 -5.28
N GLY A 14 1.49 -4.16 -5.56
CA GLY A 14 2.23 -4.88 -6.61
C GLY A 14 2.99 -6.11 -6.13
N SER A 15 3.70 -5.97 -5.02
CA SER A 15 4.49 -7.04 -4.40
C SER A 15 4.56 -6.83 -2.89
N ILE A 16 4.72 -7.92 -2.13
CA ILE A 16 4.82 -7.92 -0.67
C ILE A 16 5.98 -8.84 -0.28
N VAL A 17 6.85 -8.36 0.61
CA VAL A 17 7.98 -9.10 1.17
C VAL A 17 8.13 -8.76 2.65
N SER A 18 8.03 -9.77 3.51
CA SER A 18 8.31 -9.65 4.94
C SER A 18 9.72 -10.10 5.26
N ASN A 19 10.44 -9.31 6.06
CA ASN A 19 11.77 -9.65 6.58
C ASN A 19 11.80 -9.45 8.09
N TYR A 20 12.68 -10.19 8.77
CA TYR A 20 13.00 -9.94 10.17
C TYR A 20 14.29 -9.14 10.28
N THR A 21 14.27 -8.10 11.11
CA THR A 21 15.48 -7.38 11.49
C THR A 21 16.37 -8.25 12.39
N LYS A 22 17.65 -7.88 12.50
CA LYS A 22 18.60 -8.56 13.41
C LYS A 22 18.14 -8.58 14.88
N THR A 23 17.27 -7.65 15.26
CA THR A 23 16.67 -7.54 16.60
C THR A 23 15.36 -8.34 16.73
N GLY A 24 14.98 -9.13 15.73
CA GLY A 24 13.77 -9.97 15.74
C GLY A 24 12.48 -9.24 15.37
N LYS A 25 12.51 -7.92 15.11
CA LYS A 25 11.31 -7.16 14.71
C LYS A 25 10.98 -7.46 13.25
N LYS A 26 9.72 -7.82 12.98
CA LYS A 26 9.20 -8.02 11.62
C LYS A 26 8.99 -6.68 10.92
N ILE A 27 9.47 -6.57 9.68
CA ILE A 27 9.22 -5.46 8.77
C ILE A 27 8.59 -6.03 7.50
N THR A 28 7.41 -5.52 7.16
CA THR A 28 6.73 -5.83 5.90
C THR A 28 6.99 -4.69 4.94
N ASN A 29 7.56 -5.02 3.77
CA ASN A 29 7.74 -4.09 2.67
C ASN A 29 6.79 -4.47 1.55
N PHE A 30 6.12 -3.49 0.95
CA PHE A 30 5.28 -3.72 -0.22
C PHE A 30 5.36 -2.54 -1.18
N THR A 31 4.98 -2.78 -2.43
CA THR A 31 4.92 -1.73 -3.46
C THR A 31 3.47 -1.35 -3.75
N VAL A 32 3.22 -0.06 -3.97
CA VAL A 32 1.90 0.46 -4.36
C VAL A 32 2.02 1.18 -5.70
N ALA A 33 1.23 0.73 -6.67
CA ALA A 33 1.07 1.37 -7.97
C ALA A 33 0.04 2.50 -7.88
N VAL A 34 0.47 3.72 -8.17
CA VAL A 34 -0.39 4.89 -8.30
C VAL A 34 -0.37 5.33 -9.76
N ASN A 35 -1.50 5.16 -10.45
CA ASN A 35 -1.59 5.55 -11.86
C ASN A 35 -1.91 7.03 -11.99
N ARG A 36 -1.19 7.71 -12.87
CA ARG A 36 -1.45 9.09 -13.29
C ARG A 36 -1.74 9.12 -14.78
N LYS A 37 -2.77 9.86 -15.17
CA LYS A 37 -3.05 10.16 -16.57
C LYS A 37 -2.38 11.46 -16.96
N ARG A 38 -1.60 11.45 -18.03
CA ARG A 38 -0.98 12.65 -18.62
C ARG A 38 -1.33 12.70 -20.10
N GLY A 39 -2.38 13.44 -20.44
CA GLY A 39 -2.94 13.45 -21.79
C GLY A 39 -3.47 12.05 -22.17
N ASN A 40 -3.00 11.51 -23.29
CA ASN A 40 -3.35 10.16 -23.74
C ASN A 40 -2.47 9.03 -23.17
N ASN A 41 -1.44 9.37 -22.37
CA ASN A 41 -0.54 8.39 -21.80
C ASN A 41 -0.92 8.08 -20.34
N GLU A 42 -0.88 6.79 -19.99
CA GLU A 42 -0.97 6.33 -18.61
C GLU A 42 0.44 6.05 -18.09
N GLU A 43 0.81 6.70 -17.00
CA GLU A 43 2.08 6.47 -16.30
C GLU A 43 1.78 5.94 -14.90
N THR A 44 2.60 5.00 -14.41
CA THR A 44 2.45 4.43 -13.06
C THR A 44 3.64 4.83 -12.21
N ASP A 45 3.37 5.53 -11.11
CA ASP A 45 4.35 5.77 -10.06
C ASP A 45 4.33 4.60 -9.06
N TRP A 46 5.48 3.98 -8.85
CA TRP A 46 5.65 2.87 -7.91
C TRP A 46 6.27 3.38 -6.62
N PHE A 47 5.50 3.30 -5.54
CA PHE A 47 5.97 3.68 -4.20
C PHE A 47 6.36 2.46 -3.39
N ASN A 48 7.53 2.52 -2.75
CA ASN A 48 7.94 1.52 -1.76
C ASN A 48 7.36 1.89 -0.41
N VAL A 49 6.61 0.99 0.20
CA VAL A 49 6.01 1.18 1.52
C VAL A 49 6.64 0.21 2.51
N LYS A 50 6.96 0.72 3.70
CA LYS A 50 7.56 -0.02 4.81
C LYS A 50 6.66 0.11 6.03
N THR A 51 6.43 -1.00 6.73
CA THR A 51 5.65 -1.00 7.97
C THR A 51 6.12 -2.09 8.92
N THR A 52 5.88 -1.87 10.20
CA THR A 52 6.04 -2.88 11.26
C THR A 52 4.69 -3.37 11.79
N MET A 53 3.59 -2.97 11.15
CA MET A 53 2.25 -3.46 11.50
C MET A 53 2.14 -4.94 11.12
N GLU A 54 1.92 -5.78 12.13
CA GLU A 54 1.92 -7.23 11.94
C GLU A 54 0.83 -7.68 10.97
N TRP A 55 -0.39 -7.13 11.08
CA TRP A 55 -1.54 -7.56 10.29
C TRP A 55 -1.37 -7.41 8.77
N VAL A 56 -0.45 -6.57 8.30
CA VAL A 56 -0.27 -6.28 6.87
C VAL A 56 0.28 -7.49 6.12
N ASP A 57 1.01 -8.38 6.80
CA ASP A 57 1.54 -9.59 6.15
C ASP A 57 0.47 -10.60 5.70
N LYS A 58 -0.68 -10.60 6.36
CA LYS A 58 -1.79 -11.55 6.22
C LYS A 58 -3.08 -10.89 5.75
N GLY A 59 -3.19 -9.58 5.92
CA GLY A 59 -4.41 -8.80 5.66
C GLY A 59 -4.42 -8.06 4.33
N ILE A 60 -3.28 -8.00 3.62
CA ILE A 60 -3.25 -7.47 2.25
C ILE A 60 -2.56 -8.47 1.32
N GLU A 61 -3.06 -8.53 0.09
CA GLU A 61 -2.53 -9.36 -0.98
C GLU A 61 -2.20 -8.50 -2.20
N LYS A 62 -1.48 -9.11 -3.15
CA LYS A 62 -1.20 -8.45 -4.44
C LYS A 62 -2.52 -8.15 -5.15
N GLY A 63 -2.65 -6.93 -5.66
CA GLY A 63 -3.84 -6.44 -6.35
C GLY A 63 -4.81 -5.66 -5.47
N ASP A 64 -4.68 -5.77 -4.14
CA ASP A 64 -5.57 -5.05 -3.23
C ASP A 64 -5.45 -3.53 -3.40
N LEU A 65 -6.60 -2.86 -3.34
CA LEU A 65 -6.65 -1.42 -3.27
C LEU A 65 -6.38 -0.99 -1.83
N VAL A 66 -5.32 -0.21 -1.62
CA VAL A 66 -4.91 0.24 -0.29
C VAL A 66 -4.69 1.75 -0.27
N MET A 67 -5.13 2.37 0.82
CA MET A 67 -4.74 3.73 1.21
C MET A 67 -3.61 3.64 2.23
N VAL A 68 -2.53 4.37 1.98
CA VAL A 68 -1.38 4.45 2.88
C VAL A 68 -1.14 5.90 3.25
N ILE A 69 -0.98 6.17 4.55
CA ILE A 69 -0.55 7.46 5.09
C ILE A 69 0.74 7.23 5.87
N GLY A 70 1.75 8.04 5.59
CA GLY A 70 3.06 7.84 6.20
C GLY A 70 4.04 8.97 5.97
N GLU A 71 5.28 8.74 6.39
CA GLU A 71 6.38 9.70 6.24
C GLU A 71 7.21 9.35 5.00
N PRO A 72 7.39 10.28 4.05
CA PRO A 72 8.27 10.06 2.92
C PRO A 72 9.74 10.15 3.35
N GLN A 73 10.55 9.19 2.91
CA GLN A 73 11.99 9.17 3.12
C GLN A 73 12.73 8.93 1.80
N SER A 74 13.64 9.83 1.47
CA SER A 74 14.58 9.61 0.37
C SER A 74 15.70 8.68 0.82
N ARG A 75 15.98 7.65 0.03
CA ARG A 75 17.11 6.74 0.22
C ARG A 75 17.97 6.72 -1.03
N LEU A 76 19.26 6.99 -0.87
CA LEU A 76 20.22 6.87 -1.97
C LEU A 76 20.78 5.45 -2.00
N TYR A 77 20.67 4.79 -3.15
CA TYR A 77 21.17 3.44 -3.35
C TYR A 77 21.74 3.31 -4.76
N ASN A 78 23.02 2.91 -4.87
CA ASN A 78 23.75 2.83 -6.13
C ASN A 78 23.61 4.07 -7.02
N GLY A 79 23.71 5.27 -6.42
CA GLY A 79 23.61 6.56 -7.13
C GLY A 79 22.19 6.94 -7.58
N LYS A 80 21.18 6.12 -7.28
CA LYS A 80 19.77 6.41 -7.56
C LYS A 80 19.04 6.77 -6.27
N THR A 81 18.21 7.81 -6.34
CA THR A 81 17.32 8.19 -5.24
C THR A 81 16.03 7.39 -5.33
N TYR A 82 15.70 6.69 -4.26
CA TYR A 82 14.44 5.99 -4.05
C TYR A 82 13.62 6.73 -3.01
N TRP A 83 12.30 6.71 -3.17
CA TRP A 83 11.36 7.23 -2.18
C TRP A 83 10.68 6.08 -1.48
N ASP A 84 10.97 5.92 -0.19
CA ASP A 84 10.29 5.00 0.69
C ASP A 84 9.22 5.76 1.48
N ILE A 85 8.13 5.08 1.84
CA ILE A 85 7.08 5.60 2.71
C ILE A 85 7.06 4.73 3.97
N TRP A 86 7.33 5.33 5.12
CA TRP A 86 7.09 4.68 6.41
C TRP A 86 5.64 4.85 6.79
N ALA A 87 4.87 3.76 6.68
CA ALA A 87 3.43 3.81 6.87
C ALA A 87 3.05 3.87 8.35
N ASN A 88 2.29 4.92 8.70
CA ASN A 88 1.71 5.12 10.02
C ASN A 88 0.25 4.67 10.05
N THR A 89 -0.42 4.62 8.89
CA THR A 89 -1.79 4.12 8.74
C THR A 89 -1.93 3.45 7.38
N ILE A 90 -2.55 2.26 7.38
CA ILE A 90 -2.87 1.51 6.17
C ILE A 90 -4.34 1.12 6.26
N LYS A 91 -5.10 1.35 5.20
CA LYS A 91 -6.49 0.88 5.06
C LYS A 91 -6.63 0.13 3.75
N GLN A 92 -7.07 -1.12 3.82
CA GLN A 92 -7.52 -1.88 2.66
C GLN A 92 -8.93 -1.41 2.30
N LEU A 93 -9.16 -1.18 1.01
CA LEU A 93 -10.43 -0.71 0.46
C LEU A 93 -11.05 -1.84 -0.34
N THR A 94 -11.80 -2.70 0.34
CA THR A 94 -12.58 -3.77 -0.30
C THR A 94 -13.86 -3.20 -0.91
N LYS A 95 -14.18 -3.61 -2.15
CA LYS A 95 -15.56 -3.50 -2.64
C LYS A 95 -16.38 -4.55 -1.92
N LYS A 96 -17.31 -4.16 -1.06
CA LYS A 96 -18.38 -5.05 -0.59
C LYS A 96 -19.16 -5.50 -1.85
N GLN A 97 -19.00 -6.74 -2.28
CA GLN A 97 -19.86 -7.32 -3.31
C GLN A 97 -21.27 -7.44 -2.74
N LYS A 98 -22.25 -7.10 -3.58
CA LYS A 98 -23.68 -7.08 -3.31
C LYS A 98 -24.16 -8.53 -3.16
N GLU A 99 -24.30 -9.02 -1.93
CA GLU A 99 -24.64 -10.43 -1.64
C GLU A 99 -25.88 -10.57 -0.73
N GLU A 100 -26.75 -9.55 -0.68
CA GLU A 100 -28.04 -9.59 0.04
C GLU A 100 -29.27 -9.57 -0.89
N GLU A 101 -29.11 -9.56 -2.23
CA GLU A 101 -30.24 -9.42 -3.17
C GLU A 101 -30.65 -10.72 -3.89
N LEU A 102 -30.06 -11.87 -3.56
CA LEU A 102 -30.36 -13.17 -4.21
C LEU A 102 -30.99 -14.23 -3.29
N VAL A 103 -31.25 -13.92 -2.02
CA VAL A 103 -31.86 -14.89 -1.07
C VAL A 103 -33.39 -14.73 -0.97
N ASP A 104 -33.97 -13.68 -1.56
CA ASP A 104 -35.40 -13.34 -1.41
C ASP A 104 -36.24 -13.51 -2.70
N ALA A 105 -35.76 -14.27 -3.68
CA ALA A 105 -36.62 -14.68 -4.79
C ALA A 105 -37.55 -15.81 -4.31
N PRO A 106 -38.88 -15.59 -4.22
CA PRO A 106 -39.79 -16.64 -3.78
C PRO A 106 -39.76 -17.81 -4.77
N PRO A 107 -39.82 -19.07 -4.30
CA PRO A 107 -39.99 -20.21 -5.18
C PRO A 107 -41.35 -20.09 -5.88
N PHE A 108 -41.35 -20.07 -7.21
CA PHE A 108 -42.54 -20.31 -8.00
C PHE A 108 -43.01 -21.76 -7.82
#